data_AF-A0A4V3D2G7-F1
#
_entry.id   AF-A0A4V3D2G7-F1
#
_cell.length_a   1.000
_cell.length_b   1.000
_cell.length_c   1.000
_cell.angle_alpha   90.00
_cell.angle_beta   90.00
_cell.angle_gamma   90.00
#
_symmetry.space_group_name_H-M   'P 1'
#
loop_
_entity.id
_entity.type
_entity.pdbx_description
1 polymer ?
#
loop_
_entity_poly.entity_id
_entity_poly.type
_entity_poly.pdbx_seq_one_letter_code
_entity_poly.pdbx_strand_id
1 'polypeptide(L)'
;METNFNDIQQLWQSQKATNFDLSGLIQQMKATEKKQKMEWMIGLICTPITIVILTFVLPLKDSVFGLLALLLISLGMGWVIWLNSKSLLRKVENSDLYNQRDYLEEHIQKLKLRGKIIQKHMITYGVLLAVAINLGYLAVLAPLSLQARLSAHIGATLLIAFVMWFTLRKKRKAFEKNSQPIIESLEKLLSELKN
;
A
#
# COMPACT_ATOMS: atom_id res chain seq x y z
N MET A 1 60.83 -8.30 13.38
CA MET A 1 59.44 -8.00 13.78
C MET A 1 58.74 -7.26 12.64
N GLU A 2 58.65 -7.85 11.45
CA GLU A 2 58.06 -7.22 10.25
C GLU A 2 56.68 -7.77 9.88
N THR A 3 56.22 -8.81 10.59
CA THR A 3 54.96 -9.51 10.30
C THR A 3 53.70 -8.76 10.74
N ASN A 4 53.81 -7.74 11.60
CA ASN A 4 52.62 -7.04 12.11
C ASN A 4 52.03 -6.03 11.12
N PHE A 5 52.86 -5.35 10.32
CA PHE A 5 52.36 -4.25 9.49
C PHE A 5 51.61 -4.74 8.25
N ASN A 6 52.08 -5.84 7.64
CA ASN A 6 51.39 -6.46 6.52
C ASN A 6 50.05 -7.06 6.93
N ASP A 7 49.96 -7.70 8.10
CA ASP A 7 48.69 -8.27 8.60
C ASP A 7 47.68 -7.17 8.94
N ILE A 8 48.13 -6.05 9.53
CA ILE A 8 47.28 -4.88 9.82
C ILE A 8 46.83 -4.20 8.52
N GLN A 9 47.72 -4.08 7.53
CA GLN A 9 47.38 -3.52 6.22
C GLN A 9 46.41 -4.43 5.45
N GLN A 10 46.55 -5.75 5.57
CA GLN A 10 45.63 -6.72 4.99
C GLN A 10 44.28 -6.71 5.68
N LEU A 11 44.25 -6.58 7.02
CA LEU A 11 43.02 -6.40 7.78
C LEU A 11 42.30 -5.11 7.40
N TRP A 12 43.02 -3.99 7.27
CA TRP A 12 42.47 -2.71 6.82
C TRP A 12 41.98 -2.74 5.37
N GLN A 13 42.68 -3.43 4.47
CA GLN A 13 42.21 -3.66 3.09
C GLN A 13 41.10 -4.71 2.99
N SER A 14 40.99 -5.65 3.92
CA SER A 14 39.90 -6.63 4.00
C SER A 14 38.63 -6.05 4.61
N GLN A 15 38.78 -5.01 5.44
CA GLN A 15 37.73 -4.07 5.86
C GLN A 15 37.38 -3.04 4.77
N LYS A 16 37.79 -3.26 3.51
CA LYS A 16 37.16 -2.57 2.37
C LYS A 16 35.67 -2.77 2.51
N ALA A 17 35.00 -1.67 2.84
CA ALA A 17 33.57 -1.54 3.02
C ALA A 17 32.86 -2.55 2.11
N THR A 18 32.01 -3.39 2.69
CA THR A 18 30.94 -4.03 1.94
C THR A 18 30.43 -2.97 0.97
N ASN A 19 30.64 -3.16 -0.34
CA ASN A 19 30.26 -2.21 -1.38
C ASN A 19 28.74 -2.12 -1.35
N PHE A 20 28.22 -1.39 -0.36
CA PHE A 20 26.81 -1.15 -0.19
C PHE A 20 26.44 -0.18 -1.30
N ASP A 21 25.66 -0.67 -2.25
CA ASP A 21 25.22 0.15 -3.38
C ASP A 21 24.16 1.16 -2.93
N LEU A 22 24.64 2.22 -2.27
CA LEU A 22 23.84 3.33 -1.81
C LEU A 22 23.14 4.03 -2.99
N SER A 23 23.80 4.09 -4.14
CA SER A 23 23.28 4.71 -5.35
C SER A 23 22.07 3.95 -5.91
N GLY A 24 22.17 2.63 -5.99
CA GLY A 24 21.08 1.74 -6.38
C GLY A 24 19.92 1.79 -5.41
N LEU A 25 20.19 1.84 -4.10
CA LEU A 25 19.15 2.00 -3.07
C LEU A 25 18.39 3.33 -3.23
N ILE A 26 19.11 4.44 -3.39
CA ILE A 26 18.51 5.77 -3.60
C ILE A 26 17.64 5.77 -4.87
N GLN A 27 18.10 5.13 -5.95
CA GLN A 27 17.34 5.03 -7.19
C GLN A 27 16.04 4.21 -7.00
N GLN A 28 16.12 3.08 -6.30
CA GLN A 28 14.95 2.24 -5.98
C GLN A 28 13.94 2.96 -5.08
N MET A 29 14.43 3.72 -4.10
CA MET A 29 13.62 4.57 -3.22
C MET A 29 12.88 5.66 -4.02
N LYS A 30 13.57 6.39 -4.89
CA LYS A 30 12.97 7.42 -5.77
C LYS A 30 11.93 6.83 -6.72
N ALA A 31 12.21 5.67 -7.32
CA ALA A 31 11.25 4.97 -8.18
C ALA A 31 9.99 4.54 -7.40
N THR A 32 10.19 4.04 -6.18
CA THR A 32 9.10 3.65 -5.27
C THR A 32 8.27 4.86 -4.85
N GLU A 33 8.90 5.98 -4.50
CA GLU A 33 8.24 7.25 -4.16
C GLU A 33 7.37 7.74 -5.32
N LYS A 34 7.92 7.83 -6.54
CA LYS A 34 7.17 8.27 -7.73
C LYS A 34 5.96 7.40 -7.99
N LYS A 35 6.13 6.07 -7.90
CA LYS A 35 5.03 5.11 -8.08
C LYS A 35 3.95 5.29 -7.01
N GLN A 36 4.32 5.47 -5.74
CA GLN A 36 3.37 5.69 -4.65
C GLN A 36 2.56 6.98 -4.85
N LYS A 37 3.22 8.09 -5.21
CA LYS A 37 2.55 9.37 -5.50
C LYS A 37 1.57 9.24 -6.65
N MET A 38 1.96 8.54 -7.72
CA MET A 38 1.07 8.28 -8.86
C MET A 38 -0.15 7.45 -8.44
N GLU A 39 0.04 6.36 -7.70
CA GLU A 39 -1.07 5.53 -7.19
C GLU A 39 -2.02 6.34 -6.29
N TRP A 40 -1.47 7.20 -5.43
CA TRP A 40 -2.25 8.07 -4.55
C TRP A 40 -3.06 9.12 -5.34
N MET A 41 -2.44 9.77 -6.33
CA MET A 41 -3.11 10.76 -7.19
C MET A 41 -4.23 10.13 -8.02
N ILE A 42 -4.00 8.92 -8.58
CA ILE A 42 -5.05 8.15 -9.25
C ILE A 42 -6.20 7.87 -8.27
N GLY A 43 -5.89 7.45 -7.04
CA GLY A 43 -6.90 7.24 -6.00
C GLY A 43 -7.72 8.49 -5.68
N LEU A 44 -7.07 9.65 -5.57
CA LEU A 44 -7.73 10.93 -5.32
C LEU A 44 -8.66 11.38 -6.45
N ILE A 45 -8.35 11.04 -7.70
CA ILE A 45 -9.17 11.41 -8.87
C ILE A 45 -10.29 10.39 -9.07
N CYS A 46 -9.99 9.09 -9.02
CA CYS A 46 -10.96 8.04 -9.28
C CYS A 46 -12.05 7.94 -8.20
N THR A 47 -11.73 8.27 -6.94
CA THR A 47 -12.69 8.20 -5.82
C THR A 47 -13.89 9.13 -6.02
N PRO A 48 -13.75 10.45 -6.19
CA PRO A 48 -14.89 11.34 -6.39
C PRO A 48 -15.66 10.99 -7.68
N ILE A 49 -14.97 10.59 -8.75
CA ILE A 49 -15.64 10.12 -9.98
C ILE A 49 -16.52 8.91 -9.69
N THR A 50 -16.03 7.92 -8.93
CA THR A 50 -16.80 6.74 -8.55
C THR A 50 -18.02 7.11 -7.72
N ILE A 51 -17.87 8.00 -6.73
CA ILE A 51 -19.00 8.44 -5.89
C ILE A 51 -20.05 9.19 -6.71
N VAL A 52 -19.63 10.07 -7.62
CA VAL A 52 -20.55 10.78 -8.53
C VAL A 52 -21.31 9.77 -9.40
N ILE A 53 -20.61 8.82 -10.03
CA ILE A 53 -21.25 7.78 -10.84
C ILE A 53 -22.27 6.99 -10.00
N LEU A 54 -21.89 6.51 -8.81
CA LEU A 54 -22.79 5.75 -7.96
C LEU A 54 -24.01 6.55 -7.50
N THR A 55 -23.87 7.87 -7.31
CA THR A 55 -24.96 8.74 -6.84
C THR A 55 -25.95 9.10 -7.95
N PHE A 56 -25.46 9.32 -9.18
CA PHE A 56 -26.29 9.79 -10.29
C PHE A 56 -26.76 8.68 -11.24
N VAL A 57 -26.00 7.59 -11.37
CA VAL A 57 -26.35 6.48 -12.28
C VAL A 57 -27.20 5.44 -11.58
N LEU A 58 -27.01 5.21 -10.28
CA LEU A 58 -27.80 4.27 -9.51
C LEU A 58 -28.82 5.01 -8.63
N PRO A 59 -30.06 4.50 -8.47
CA PRO A 59 -31.08 5.08 -7.60
C PRO A 59 -30.80 4.79 -6.11
N LEU A 60 -29.53 4.84 -5.70
CA LEU A 60 -29.11 4.56 -4.33
C LEU A 60 -29.52 5.68 -3.37
N LYS A 61 -29.58 6.93 -3.84
CA LYS A 61 -29.94 8.08 -3.00
C LYS A 61 -31.40 8.06 -2.54
N ASP A 62 -32.28 7.33 -3.24
CA ASP A 62 -33.72 7.34 -3.00
C ASP A 62 -34.14 6.34 -1.91
N SER A 63 -33.19 5.57 -1.36
CA SER A 63 -33.43 4.58 -0.31
C SER A 63 -32.46 4.75 0.86
N VAL A 64 -32.95 4.56 2.09
CA VAL A 64 -32.13 4.56 3.31
C VAL A 64 -30.97 3.58 3.20
N PHE A 65 -31.21 2.39 2.64
CA PHE A 65 -30.15 1.40 2.43
C PHE A 65 -29.15 1.87 1.37
N GLY A 66 -29.60 2.46 0.28
CA GLY A 66 -28.66 2.97 -0.73
C GLY A 66 -27.82 4.15 -0.21
N LEU A 67 -28.38 5.03 0.63
CA LEU A 67 -27.62 6.09 1.32
C LEU A 67 -26.58 5.52 2.29
N LEU A 68 -26.95 4.51 3.10
CA LEU A 68 -26.01 3.81 3.98
C LEU A 68 -24.88 3.15 3.18
N ALA A 69 -25.19 2.53 2.05
CA ALA A 69 -24.19 1.95 1.16
C ALA A 69 -23.22 3.00 0.61
N LEU A 70 -23.73 4.13 0.11
CA LEU A 70 -22.91 5.25 -0.38
C LEU A 70 -22.00 5.80 0.72
N LEU A 71 -22.51 5.94 1.94
CA LEU A 71 -21.74 6.41 3.09
C LEU A 71 -20.63 5.41 3.44
N LEU A 72 -20.93 4.12 3.51
CA LEU A 72 -19.94 3.07 3.78
C LEU A 72 -18.84 3.01 2.71
N ILE A 73 -19.20 3.11 1.43
CA ILE A 73 -18.23 3.16 0.33
C ILE A 73 -17.34 4.40 0.45
N SER A 74 -17.94 5.57 0.69
CA SER A 74 -17.22 6.84 0.82
C SER A 74 -16.25 6.83 1.99
N LEU A 75 -16.70 6.35 3.17
CA LEU A 75 -15.84 6.19 4.35
C LEU A 75 -14.71 5.18 4.08
N GLY A 76 -15.02 4.05 3.43
CA GLY A 76 -14.03 3.04 3.07
C GLY A 76 -12.96 3.60 2.14
N MET A 77 -13.35 4.32 1.09
CA MET A 77 -12.42 4.94 0.15
C MET A 77 -11.59 6.05 0.81
N GLY A 78 -12.23 6.92 1.60
CA GLY A 78 -11.55 7.97 2.37
C GLY A 78 -10.52 7.41 3.34
N TRP A 79 -10.87 6.34 4.05
CA TRP A 79 -9.97 5.62 4.96
C TRP A 79 -8.75 5.04 4.22
N VAL A 80 -8.95 4.42 3.05
CA VAL A 80 -7.86 3.89 2.22
C VAL A 80 -6.94 5.01 1.71
N ILE A 81 -7.50 6.14 1.26
CA ILE A 81 -6.71 7.30 0.83
C ILE A 81 -5.88 7.84 1.99
N TRP A 82 -6.47 7.96 3.18
CA TRP A 82 -5.78 8.44 4.38
C TRP A 82 -4.64 7.50 4.82
N LEU A 83 -4.87 6.18 4.81
CA LEU A 83 -3.81 5.21 5.10
C LEU A 83 -2.69 5.27 4.05
N ASN A 84 -3.04 5.40 2.77
CA ASN A 84 -2.05 5.52 1.71
C ASN A 84 -1.23 6.79 1.88
N SER A 85 -1.84 7.93 2.24
CA SER A 85 -1.12 9.19 2.45
C SER A 85 -0.14 9.11 3.62
N LYS A 86 -0.50 8.41 4.71
CA LYS A 86 0.41 8.13 5.83
C LYS A 86 1.60 7.25 5.45
N SER A 87 1.42 6.35 4.48
CA SER A 87 2.47 5.44 4.01
C SER A 87 3.38 6.03 2.91
N LEU A 88 3.11 7.26 2.45
CA LEU A 88 3.91 7.91 1.40
C LEU A 88 5.34 8.17 1.86
N LEU A 89 6.29 7.71 1.05
CA LEU A 89 7.70 8.09 1.22
C LEU A 89 7.87 9.60 1.00
N ARG A 90 8.73 10.20 1.83
CA ARG A 90 9.09 11.62 1.68
C ARG A 90 10.06 11.75 0.49
N LYS A 91 10.13 12.95 -0.08
CA LYS A 91 11.00 13.21 -1.23
C LYS A 91 12.44 12.94 -0.86
N VAL A 92 13.11 12.11 -1.65
CA VAL A 92 14.54 11.83 -1.48
C VAL A 92 15.34 12.97 -2.11
N GLU A 93 15.60 14.04 -1.34
CA GLU A 93 16.29 15.22 -1.86
C GLU A 93 17.82 15.12 -1.79
N ASN A 94 18.43 14.52 -0.75
CA ASN A 94 19.90 14.42 -0.63
C ASN A 94 20.36 13.10 0.01
N SER A 95 21.50 12.57 -0.46
CA SER A 95 22.19 11.41 0.11
C SER A 95 22.58 11.60 1.58
N ASP A 96 22.87 12.84 1.97
CA ASP A 96 23.32 13.19 3.33
C ASP A 96 22.24 12.93 4.40
N LEU A 97 20.97 12.89 3.99
CA LEU A 97 19.84 12.57 4.87
C LEU A 97 19.81 11.09 5.26
N TYR A 98 20.40 10.18 4.47
CA TYR A 98 20.43 8.74 4.82
C TYR A 98 21.38 8.43 5.97
N ASN A 99 22.32 9.33 6.29
CA ASN A 99 23.16 9.22 7.48
C ASN A 99 22.41 9.67 8.75
N GLN A 100 21.22 10.27 8.60
CA GLN A 100 20.39 10.64 9.73
C GLN A 100 19.53 9.45 10.14
N ARG A 101 19.82 8.90 11.32
CA ARG A 101 19.11 7.77 11.90
C ARG A 101 17.59 7.90 11.83
N ASP A 102 17.06 9.08 12.18
CA ASP A 102 15.62 9.36 12.19
C ASP A 102 15.00 9.24 10.79
N TYR A 103 15.75 9.61 9.75
CA TYR A 103 15.31 9.50 8.36
C TYR A 103 15.17 8.03 7.93
N LEU A 104 16.15 7.19 8.27
CA LEU A 104 16.11 5.75 8.00
C LEU A 104 14.94 5.08 8.74
N GLU A 105 14.79 5.37 10.04
CA GLU A 105 13.70 4.81 10.85
C GLU A 105 12.32 5.22 10.31
N GLU A 106 12.12 6.48 9.91
CA GLU A 106 10.86 6.96 9.32
C GLU A 106 10.52 6.18 8.03
N HIS A 107 11.49 5.99 7.13
CA HIS A 107 11.26 5.31 5.86
C HIS A 107 11.01 3.81 6.04
N ILE A 108 11.73 3.15 6.95
CA ILE A 108 11.47 1.76 7.33
C ILE A 108 10.04 1.61 7.88
N GLN A 109 9.63 2.49 8.80
CA GLN A 109 8.29 2.44 9.39
C GLN A 109 7.19 2.63 8.34
N LYS A 110 7.36 3.57 7.39
CA LYS A 110 6.41 3.80 6.30
C LYS A 110 6.29 2.61 5.35
N LEU A 111 7.42 2.00 4.97
CA LEU A 111 7.42 0.80 4.13
C LEU A 111 6.77 -0.40 4.84
N LYS A 112 7.07 -0.61 6.13
CA LYS A 112 6.42 -1.64 6.95
C LYS A 112 4.91 -1.39 7.12
N LEU A 113 4.51 -0.13 7.31
CA LEU A 113 3.09 0.26 7.37
C LEU A 113 2.38 -0.12 6.07
N ARG A 114 3.01 0.11 4.91
CA ARG A 114 2.46 -0.30 3.61
C ARG A 114 2.26 -1.81 3.51
N GLY A 115 3.21 -2.60 4.01
CA GLY A 115 3.06 -4.06 4.14
C GLY A 115 1.82 -4.44 4.98
N LYS A 116 1.64 -3.80 6.14
CA LYS A 116 0.46 -3.99 7.01
C LYS A 116 -0.85 -3.55 6.35
N ILE A 117 -0.82 -2.50 5.52
CA ILE A 117 -1.99 -2.06 4.75
C ILE A 117 -2.41 -3.16 3.77
N ILE A 118 -1.46 -3.71 3.02
CA ILE A 118 -1.73 -4.79 2.05
C ILE A 118 -2.24 -6.05 2.75
N GLN A 119 -1.66 -6.44 3.89
CA GLN A 119 -2.01 -7.69 4.56
C GLN A 119 -3.33 -7.62 5.34
N LYS A 120 -3.60 -6.52 6.05
CA LYS A 120 -4.73 -6.43 6.99
C LYS A 120 -5.81 -5.46 6.50
N HIS A 121 -5.43 -4.22 6.23
CA HIS A 121 -6.39 -3.15 5.98
C HIS A 121 -7.12 -3.29 4.64
N MET A 122 -6.46 -3.83 3.61
CA MET A 122 -7.12 -4.13 2.34
C MET A 122 -8.18 -5.24 2.48
N ILE A 123 -7.98 -6.24 3.34
CA ILE A 123 -8.99 -7.27 3.60
C ILE A 123 -10.20 -6.62 4.28
N THR A 124 -9.98 -5.80 5.31
CA THR A 124 -11.05 -5.04 5.98
C THR A 124 -11.84 -4.19 4.99
N TYR A 125 -11.15 -3.48 4.09
CA TYR A 125 -11.80 -2.70 3.03
C TYR A 125 -12.62 -3.58 2.08
N GLY A 126 -12.09 -4.74 1.67
CA GLY A 126 -12.82 -5.67 0.80
C GLY A 126 -14.12 -6.20 1.43
N VAL A 127 -14.08 -6.53 2.72
CA VAL A 127 -15.28 -6.94 3.48
C VAL A 127 -16.27 -5.78 3.58
N LEU A 128 -15.80 -4.58 3.93
CA LEU A 128 -16.63 -3.38 4.01
C LEU A 128 -17.30 -3.08 2.67
N LEU A 129 -16.57 -3.21 1.57
CA LEU A 129 -17.08 -3.03 0.22
C LEU A 129 -18.13 -4.08 -0.14
N ALA A 130 -17.90 -5.35 0.20
CA ALA A 130 -18.88 -6.42 -0.01
C ALA A 130 -20.18 -6.15 0.76
N VAL A 131 -20.08 -5.73 2.02
CA VAL A 131 -21.26 -5.34 2.82
C VAL A 131 -21.98 -4.16 2.19
N ALA A 132 -21.26 -3.10 1.82
CA ALA A 132 -21.86 -1.90 1.25
C ALA A 132 -22.58 -2.17 -0.08
N ILE A 133 -21.96 -2.96 -0.98
CA ILE A 133 -22.58 -3.32 -2.26
C ILE A 133 -23.83 -4.16 -2.04
N ASN A 134 -23.77 -5.17 -1.17
CA ASN A 134 -24.95 -5.99 -0.86
C ASN A 134 -26.07 -5.14 -0.25
N LEU A 135 -25.73 -4.20 0.62
CA LEU A 135 -26.71 -3.30 1.24
C LEU A 135 -27.36 -2.38 0.19
N GLY A 136 -26.59 -1.85 -0.76
CA GLY A 136 -27.12 -1.07 -1.88
C GLY A 136 -28.01 -1.91 -2.82
N TYR A 137 -27.66 -3.18 -3.04
CA TYR A 137 -28.43 -4.10 -3.88
C TYR A 137 -29.81 -4.42 -3.31
N LEU A 138 -29.99 -4.38 -1.99
CA LEU A 138 -31.33 -4.53 -1.38
C LEU A 138 -32.31 -3.46 -1.88
N ALA A 139 -31.83 -2.23 -2.08
CA ALA A 139 -32.65 -1.14 -2.59
C ALA A 139 -32.87 -1.25 -4.11
N VAL A 140 -31.80 -1.51 -4.87
CA VAL A 140 -31.84 -1.48 -6.34
C VAL A 140 -32.56 -2.70 -6.93
N LEU A 141 -32.43 -3.88 -6.30
CA LEU A 141 -32.99 -5.13 -6.81
C LEU A 141 -34.38 -5.46 -6.21
N ALA A 142 -34.94 -4.54 -5.42
CA ALA A 142 -36.28 -4.65 -4.85
C ALA A 142 -37.43 -4.93 -5.84
N PRO A 143 -37.38 -4.54 -7.13
CA PRO A 143 -38.43 -4.92 -8.08
C PRO A 143 -38.24 -6.30 -8.73
N LEU A 144 -37.08 -6.95 -8.57
CA LEU A 144 -36.78 -8.24 -9.23
C LEU A 144 -37.33 -9.45 -8.46
N SER A 145 -37.37 -10.62 -9.09
CA SER A 145 -37.75 -11.88 -8.43
C SER A 145 -36.74 -12.28 -7.34
N LEU A 146 -37.18 -13.06 -6.35
CA LEU A 146 -36.32 -13.53 -5.26
C LEU A 146 -35.07 -14.28 -5.78
N GLN A 147 -35.23 -15.13 -6.80
CA GLN A 147 -34.14 -15.87 -7.41
C GLN A 147 -33.09 -14.93 -8.04
N ALA A 148 -33.54 -13.90 -8.76
CA ALA A 148 -32.66 -12.90 -9.35
C ALA A 148 -31.93 -12.05 -8.30
N ARG A 149 -32.58 -11.74 -7.17
CA ARG A 149 -31.94 -11.03 -6.06
C ARG A 149 -30.83 -11.87 -5.43
N LEU A 150 -31.13 -13.12 -5.10
CA LEU A 150 -30.16 -14.02 -4.48
C LEU A 150 -28.96 -14.27 -5.39
N SER A 151 -29.19 -14.51 -6.69
CA SER A 151 -28.11 -14.71 -7.65
C SER A 151 -27.24 -13.45 -7.79
N ALA A 152 -27.82 -12.26 -7.78
CA ALA A 152 -27.08 -11.01 -7.82
C ALA A 152 -26.25 -10.76 -6.55
N HIS A 153 -26.78 -11.02 -5.35
CA HIS A 153 -26.02 -10.89 -4.10
C HIS A 153 -24.84 -11.88 -4.03
N ILE A 154 -25.08 -13.14 -4.39
CA ILE A 154 -24.03 -14.18 -4.43
C ILE A 154 -23.00 -13.81 -5.49
N GLY A 155 -23.44 -13.45 -6.70
CA GLY A 155 -22.57 -13.07 -7.81
C GLY A 155 -21.69 -11.87 -7.47
N ALA A 156 -22.26 -10.81 -6.90
CA ALA A 156 -21.50 -9.63 -6.47
C ALA A 156 -20.47 -9.98 -5.38
N THR A 157 -20.85 -10.78 -4.40
CA THR A 157 -19.95 -11.19 -3.31
C THR A 157 -18.78 -12.03 -3.83
N LEU A 158 -19.06 -12.99 -4.71
CA LEU A 158 -18.02 -13.82 -5.35
C LEU A 158 -17.10 -12.99 -6.24
N LEU A 159 -17.65 -12.04 -7.01
CA LEU A 159 -16.87 -11.13 -7.85
C LEU A 159 -15.92 -10.29 -7.01
N ILE A 160 -16.41 -9.68 -5.92
CA ILE A 160 -15.57 -8.88 -5.01
C ILE A 160 -14.50 -9.75 -4.38
N ALA A 161 -14.85 -10.94 -3.89
CA ALA A 161 -13.89 -11.88 -3.31
C ALA A 161 -12.79 -12.26 -4.31
N PHE A 162 -13.16 -12.54 -5.57
CA PHE A 162 -12.23 -12.87 -6.64
C PHE A 162 -11.29 -11.70 -6.97
N VAL A 163 -11.84 -10.50 -7.18
CA VAL A 163 -11.05 -9.28 -7.46
C VAL A 163 -10.11 -8.96 -6.31
N MET A 164 -10.59 -9.08 -5.07
CA MET A 164 -9.78 -8.85 -3.86
C MET A 164 -8.65 -9.86 -3.74
N TRP A 165 -8.94 -11.15 -3.92
CA TRP A 165 -7.94 -12.21 -3.88
C TRP A 165 -6.83 -11.98 -4.92
N PHE A 166 -7.22 -11.72 -6.17
CA PHE A 166 -6.27 -11.45 -7.25
C PHE A 166 -5.42 -10.21 -6.97
N THR A 167 -6.07 -9.11 -6.55
CA THR A 167 -5.39 -7.85 -6.25
C THR A 167 -4.43 -7.97 -5.08
N LEU A 168 -4.84 -8.61 -3.98
CA LEU A 168 -4.00 -8.85 -2.81
C LEU A 168 -2.80 -9.72 -3.16
N ARG A 169 -3.00 -10.81 -3.91
CA ARG A 169 -1.92 -11.68 -4.35
C ARG A 169 -0.90 -10.92 -5.20
N LYS A 170 -1.36 -10.10 -6.15
CA LYS A 170 -0.50 -9.26 -6.99
C LYS A 170 0.27 -8.22 -6.15
N LYS A 171 -0.40 -7.51 -5.25
CA LYS A 171 0.22 -6.48 -4.40
C LYS A 171 1.22 -7.07 -3.40
N ARG A 172 0.91 -8.22 -2.81
CA ARG A 172 1.82 -8.94 -1.90
C ARG A 172 3.10 -9.35 -2.61
N LYS A 173 3.01 -9.99 -3.77
CA LYS A 173 4.19 -10.33 -4.60
C LYS A 173 4.99 -9.10 -4.99
N ALA A 174 4.32 -8.00 -5.35
CA ALA A 174 5.00 -6.75 -5.68
C ALA A 174 5.71 -6.11 -4.47
N PHE A 175 5.15 -6.24 -3.27
CA PHE A 175 5.76 -5.76 -2.04
C PHE A 175 7.01 -6.59 -1.67
N GLU A 176 6.88 -7.91 -1.68
CA GLU A 176 7.98 -8.85 -1.41
C GLU A 176 9.13 -8.67 -2.41
N LYS A 177 8.84 -8.40 -3.69
CA LYS A 177 9.88 -8.20 -4.72
C LYS A 177 10.56 -6.83 -4.65
N ASN A 178 9.84 -5.76 -4.36
CA ASN A 178 10.35 -4.39 -4.55
C ASN A 178 10.57 -3.62 -3.24
N SER A 179 9.71 -3.81 -2.24
CA SER A 179 9.76 -3.02 -0.99
C SER A 179 10.50 -3.74 0.11
N GLN A 180 10.40 -5.07 0.18
CA GLN A 180 11.10 -5.87 1.19
C GLN A 180 12.64 -5.76 1.11
N PRO A 181 13.28 -5.83 -0.08
CA PRO A 181 14.73 -5.66 -0.17
C PRO A 181 15.19 -4.25 0.23
N ILE A 182 14.38 -3.23 -0.04
CA ILE A 182 14.66 -1.84 0.38
C ILE A 182 14.65 -1.75 1.91
N ILE A 183 13.66 -2.36 2.57
CA ILE A 183 13.61 -2.41 4.05
C ILE A 183 14.87 -3.07 4.61
N GLU A 184 15.25 -4.23 4.08
CA GLU A 184 16.43 -4.97 4.55
C GLU A 184 17.73 -4.17 4.36
N SER A 185 17.89 -3.47 3.23
CA SER A 185 19.03 -2.59 2.98
C SER A 185 19.06 -1.39 3.93
N LEU A 186 17.91 -0.77 4.22
CA LEU A 186 17.82 0.33 5.19
C LEU A 186 18.09 -0.12 6.62
N GLU A 187 17.63 -1.32 7.01
CA GLU A 187 17.90 -1.91 8.32
C GLU A 187 19.40 -2.23 8.50
N LYS A 188 20.07 -2.71 7.45
CA LYS A 188 21.53 -2.91 7.46
C LYS A 188 22.28 -1.59 7.69
N LEU A 189 21.95 -0.54 6.94
CA LEU A 189 22.55 0.79 7.15
C LEU A 189 22.33 1.32 8.57
N LEU A 190 21.11 1.14 9.11
CA LEU A 190 20.80 1.55 10.47
C LEU A 190 21.64 0.80 11.52
N SER A 191 21.91 -0.50 11.28
CA SER A 191 22.75 -1.31 12.16
C SER A 191 24.23 -0.95 12.09
N GLU A 192 24.72 -0.56 10.91
CA GLU A 192 26.09 -0.08 10.70
C GLU A 192 26.33 1.27 11.36
N LEU A 193 25.32 2.16 11.39
CA LEU A 193 25.39 3.44 12.12
C LEU A 193 25.33 3.31 13.65
N LYS A 194 24.98 2.13 14.17
CA LYS A 194 24.87 1.85 15.62
C LYS A 194 26.16 1.30 16.22
N ASN A 195 27.04 0.73 15.38
CA ASN A 195 28.34 0.18 15.75
C ASN A 195 29.46 1.19 15.48
#